data_AF-A0A7X6SHC1-F1
#
_entry.id   AF-A0A7X6SHC1-F1
#
_cell.length_a   1.000
_cell.length_b   1.000
_cell.length_c   1.000
_cell.angle_alpha   90.00
_cell.angle_beta   90.00
_cell.angle_gamma   90.00
#
_symmetry.space_group_name_H-M   'P 1'
#
loop_
_entity.id
_entity.type
_entity.pdbx_description
1 polymer ?
#
loop_
_entity_poly.entity_id
_entity_poly.type
_entity_poly.pdbx_seq_one_letter_code
_entity_poly.pdbx_strand_id
1 'polypeptide(L)' 'MTAIVPLTLSAASDFVALWHRHLGRPVGGLFAVGIADADELVGAAIVGRPVARMMQDGTTAEVTRCCVSPG' A
#
# COMPACT_ATOMS: atom_id res chain seq x y z
N MET A 1 -0.66 8.74 -18.66
CA MET A 1 -1.59 9.57 -17.85
C MET A 1 -1.61 8.93 -16.49
N THR A 2 -1.28 9.70 -15.45
CA THR A 2 -1.23 9.15 -14.10
C THR A 2 -2.58 9.24 -13.40
N ALA A 3 -3.00 8.15 -12.79
CA ALA A 3 -4.29 8.05 -12.09
C ALA A 3 -4.17 7.23 -10.80
N ILE A 4 -4.85 7.68 -9.74
CA ILE A 4 -5.01 6.87 -8.53
C ILE A 4 -6.07 5.82 -8.80
N VAL A 5 -5.76 4.57 -8.48
CA VAL A 5 -6.64 3.42 -8.71
C VAL A 5 -6.91 2.66 -7.40
N PRO A 6 -8.11 2.11 -7.21
CA PRO A 6 -8.35 1.22 -6.07
C PRO A 6 -7.56 -0.08 -6.25
N LEU A 7 -7.01 -0.61 -5.14
CA LEU A 7 -6.38 -1.93 -5.14
C LEU A 7 -7.01 -2.82 -4.08
N THR A 8 -7.08 -4.12 -4.39
CA THR A 8 -7.30 -5.12 -3.34
C THR A 8 -6.05 -5.22 -2.49
N LEU A 9 -6.21 -5.59 -1.21
CA LEU A 9 -5.07 -5.83 -0.31
C LEU A 9 -4.13 -6.92 -0.87
N SER A 10 -4.67 -7.91 -1.58
CA SER A 10 -3.87 -8.96 -2.22
C SER A 10 -2.98 -8.39 -3.32
N ALA A 11 -3.57 -7.65 -4.28
CA ALA A 11 -2.82 -7.06 -5.40
C ALA A 11 -1.74 -6.10 -4.91
N ALA A 12 -2.06 -5.26 -3.91
CA ALA A 12 -1.07 -4.36 -3.30
C ALA A 12 0.03 -5.14 -2.57
N SER A 13 -0.31 -6.24 -1.88
CA SER A 13 0.67 -7.08 -1.19
C SER A 13 1.60 -7.80 -2.16
N ASP A 14 1.08 -8.24 -3.32
CA ASP A 14 1.87 -8.83 -4.39
C ASP A 14 2.85 -7.81 -4.99
N PHE A 15 2.38 -6.58 -5.23
CA PHE A 15 3.23 -5.48 -5.71
C PHE A 15 4.33 -5.12 -4.71
N VAL A 16 3.99 -4.99 -3.42
CA VAL A 16 4.95 -4.74 -2.34
C VAL A 16 5.97 -5.87 -2.26
N ALA A 17 5.56 -7.14 -2.36
CA ALA A 17 6.49 -8.27 -2.34
C ALA A 17 7.49 -8.24 -3.50
N LEU A 18 7.08 -7.72 -4.65
CA LEU A 18 7.94 -7.61 -5.84
C LEU A 18 8.97 -6.47 -5.72
N TRP A 19 8.57 -5.31 -5.19
CA TRP A 19 9.38 -4.09 -5.28
C TRP A 19 9.89 -3.53 -3.93
N HIS A 20 9.29 -3.91 -2.81
CA HIS A 20 9.64 -3.37 -1.50
C HIS A 20 10.80 -4.14 -0.86
N ARG A 21 12.03 -3.69 -1.12
CA ARG A 21 13.29 -4.37 -0.74
C ARG A 21 13.48 -4.65 0.76
N HIS A 22 12.85 -3.87 1.64
CA HIS A 22 13.13 -3.91 3.08
C HIS A 22 12.03 -4.55 3.93
N LEU A 23 10.82 -4.66 3.41
CA LEU A 23 9.66 -5.08 4.21
C LEU A 23 8.86 -6.11 3.42
N GLY A 24 8.68 -7.29 4.02
CA GLY A 24 7.85 -8.33 3.44
C GLY A 24 6.35 -7.98 3.43
N ARG A 25 5.57 -8.92 2.90
CA ARG A 25 4.11 -8.83 2.83
C ARG A 25 3.52 -8.42 4.18
N PRO A 26 2.62 -7.42 4.22
CA PRO A 26 1.90 -7.10 5.45
C PRO A 26 0.92 -8.23 5.80
N VAL A 27 0.62 -8.38 7.09
CA VAL A 27 -0.32 -9.40 7.60
C VAL A 27 -1.78 -9.02 7.29
N GLY A 28 -2.04 -7.75 6.97
CA GLY A 28 -3.35 -7.24 6.57
C GLY A 28 -3.34 -5.74 6.30
N GLY A 29 -4.53 -5.16 6.12
CA GLY A 29 -4.73 -3.73 5.91
C GLY A 29 -6.21 -3.37 6.04
N LEU A 30 -6.50 -2.08 6.16
CA LEU A 30 -7.85 -1.52 6.09
C LEU A 30 -8.27 -1.34 4.63
N PHE A 31 -7.40 -0.77 3.81
CA PHE A 31 -7.58 -0.60 2.38
C PHE A 31 -6.23 -0.40 1.68
N ALA A 32 -6.22 -0.45 0.35
CA ALA A 32 -5.06 -0.13 -0.46
C ALA A 32 -5.44 0.73 -1.66
N VAL A 33 -4.47 1.52 -2.11
CA VAL A 33 -4.56 2.33 -3.33
C VAL A 33 -3.29 2.15 -4.15
N GLY A 34 -3.43 2.29 -5.46
CA GLY A 34 -2.34 2.27 -6.41
C GLY A 34 -2.22 3.58 -7.18
N ILE A 35 -1.08 3.75 -7.83
CA ILE A 35 -0.90 4.74 -8.88
C ILE A 35 -0.61 4.01 -10.18
N ALA A 36 -1.41 4.27 -11.20
CA ALA A 36 -1.18 3.78 -12.56
C ALA A 36 -0.63 4.91 -13.43
N ASP A 37 0.30 4.60 -14.33
CA ASP A 37 0.62 5.45 -15.47
C ASP A 37 0.22 4.74 -16.76
N ALA A 38 -0.71 5.34 -17.49
CA ALA A 38 -1.43 4.68 -18.57
C ALA A 38 -2.06 3.36 -18.07
N ASP A 39 -1.66 2.22 -18.61
CA ASP A 39 -2.20 0.91 -18.26
C ASP A 39 -1.31 0.13 -17.28
N GLU A 40 -0.20 0.73 -16.82
CA GLU A 40 0.75 0.08 -15.93
C GLU A 40 0.59 0.55 -14.48
N LEU A 41 0.50 -0.39 -13.54
CA LEU A 41 0.57 -0.08 -12.12
C LEU A 41 2.02 0.20 -11.73
N VAL A 42 2.32 1.45 -11.36
CA VAL A 42 3.69 1.89 -11.03
C VAL A 42 3.93 2.11 -9.54
N GLY A 43 2.90 2.00 -8.71
CA GLY A 43 3.06 2.09 -7.25
C GLY A 43 1.85 1.61 -6.46
N ALA A 44 2.08 1.30 -5.19
CA ALA A 44 1.05 0.85 -4.25
C ALA A 44 1.31 1.39 -2.84
N ALA A 45 0.21 1.72 -2.15
CA ALA A 45 0.19 2.04 -0.73
C ALA A 45 -0.86 1.18 -0.01
N ILE A 46 -0.47 0.60 1.14
CA ILE A 46 -1.35 -0.18 2.01
C ILE A 46 -1.54 0.58 3.31
N VAL A 47 -2.79 0.89 3.63
CA VAL A 47 -3.18 1.58 4.85
C VAL A 47 -3.70 0.56 5.86
N GLY A 48 -3.18 0.60 7.08
CA GLY A 48 -3.51 -0.32 8.17
C GLY A 48 -3.91 0.42 9.45
N ARG A 49 -4.16 -0.36 10.50
CA ARG A 49 -4.29 0.19 11.86
C ARG A 49 -2.92 0.73 12.32
N PRO A 50 -2.89 1.81 13.10
CA PRO A 50 -1.65 2.35 13.64
C PRO A 50 -0.85 1.32 14.44
N VAL A 51 0.48 1.33 14.24
CA VAL A 51 1.43 0.48 14.97
C VAL A 51 1.49 0.90 16.44
N ALA A 52 1.47 2.20 16.71
CA ALA A 52 1.37 2.72 18.06
C ALA A 52 -0.05 2.51 18.59
N ARG A 53 -0.22 1.62 19.58
CA ARG A 53 -1.53 1.28 20.15
C ARG A 53 -2.32 2.50 20.63
N MET A 54 -1.63 3.53 21.14
CA MET A 54 -2.24 4.76 21.65
C MET A 54 -2.93 5.58 20.56
N MET A 55 -2.55 5.37 19.29
CA MET A 55 -3.14 6.01 18.13
C MET A 55 -4.29 5.18 17.54
N GLN A 56 -4.63 4.01 18.10
CA GLN A 56 -5.84 3.28 17.69
C GLN A 56 -7.09 3.92 18.32
N ASP A 57 -7.32 5.19 18.01
CA ASP A 57 -8.37 6.05 18.56
C ASP A 57 -9.70 6.01 17.76
N GLY A 58 -9.76 5.18 16.72
CA GLY A 58 -10.92 5.06 15.83
C GLY A 58 -10.95 6.05 14.67
N THR A 59 -9.99 6.97 14.59
CA THR A 59 -9.88 7.99 13.54
C THR A 59 -8.55 7.98 12.81
N THR A 60 -7.50 7.43 13.42
CA THR A 60 -6.17 7.35 12.81
C THR A 60 -5.99 6.07 11.99
N ALA A 61 -5.44 6.24 10.79
CA ALA A 61 -4.97 5.16 9.92
C ALA A 61 -3.52 5.43 9.49
N GLU A 62 -2.73 4.37 9.33
CA GLU A 62 -1.29 4.48 9.06
C GLU A 62 -0.94 3.85 7.71
N VAL A 63 -0.10 4.53 6.90
CA VAL A 63 0.48 3.93 5.70
C VAL A 63 1.58 2.97 6.14
N THR A 64 1.29 1.66 6.09
CA THR A 64 2.19 0.62 6.57
C THR A 64 3.13 0.09 5.49
N ARG A 65 2.76 0.24 4.22
CA ARG A 65 3.62 -0.03 3.05
C ARG A 65 3.39 1.04 2.00
N CYS A 66 4.47 1.51 1.39
CA CYS A 66 4.44 2.42 0.25
C CYS A 66 5.64 2.12 -0.62
N CYS A 67 5.41 1.73 -1.87
CA CYS A 67 6.49 1.50 -2.83
C CYS A 67 6.07 1.81 -4.26
N VAL A 68 7.07 2.05 -5.09
CA VAL A 68 6.96 2.22 -6.54
C VAL A 68 7.86 1.20 -7.23
N SER A 69 7.53 0.84 -8.46
CA SER A 69 8.46 0.11 -9.32
C SER A 69 9.69 1.01 -9.61
N PRO A 70 10.88 0.42 -9.81
CA PRO A 70 12.01 1.15 -10.37
C PRO A 70 11.65 1.71 -11.75
N GLY A 71 12.05 2.95 -12.02
CA GLY A 71 11.98 3.54 -13.36
C GLY A 71 13.10 3.08 -14.27
#